data_AF-A0A937X2K1-F1
#
_entry.id   AF-A0A937X2K1-F1
#
_cell.length_a   1.000
_cell.length_b   1.000
_cell.length_c   1.000
_cell.angle_alpha   90.00
_cell.angle_beta   90.00
_cell.angle_gamma   90.00
#
_symmetry.space_group_name_H-M   'P 1'
#
loop_
_entity.id
_entity.type
_entity.pdbx_description
1 polymer ?
#
loop_
_entity_poly.entity_id
_entity_poly.type
_entity_poly.pdbx_seq_one_letter_code
_entity_poly.pdbx_strand_id
1 'polypeptide(L)'
;MFDSLITSVSGFTANANTVGDTTFVLFHSPTGATIAPGTVTLGTLRYKIAEDAPLCTPLALTLNAVEIGDSLGVALPASAIDGEIQAGIPGDLNLDRRVSILDVIKLVRILLAKESEPDSTTCAFFIADFDGNDDLDILDVVGQINRILHIAKPIPSATPTTALIQLGAAQIGVSGGLVVPVELQSDGLVAGLQATVRFDPSAVSVGTPQLTGSAAGLSLDATVHDGTLRLVVFGTQPGQG
;
A
#
# COMPACT_ATOMS: atom_id res chain seq x y z
N MET A 1 -0.94 -30.14 3.14
CA MET A 1 -2.36 -30.18 2.72
C MET A 1 -2.87 -28.77 2.90
N PHE A 2 -3.30 -28.11 1.82
CA PHE A 2 -3.86 -26.75 1.90
C PHE A 2 -5.30 -26.95 2.40
N ASP A 3 -5.60 -26.58 3.64
CA ASP A 3 -6.96 -26.64 4.13
C ASP A 3 -7.75 -25.51 3.47
N SER A 4 -8.63 -25.85 2.54
CA SER A 4 -9.27 -24.87 1.65
C SER A 4 -10.42 -24.12 2.31
N LEU A 5 -10.84 -24.54 3.51
CA LEU A 5 -12.03 -23.99 4.16
C LEU A 5 -11.99 -24.12 5.69
N ILE A 6 -12.20 -23.00 6.39
CA ILE A 6 -12.35 -22.96 7.85
C ILE A 6 -13.75 -22.47 8.20
N THR A 7 -14.49 -23.20 9.03
CA THR A 7 -15.78 -22.74 9.59
C THR A 7 -15.57 -21.78 10.76
N SER A 8 -16.37 -20.72 10.83
CA SER A 8 -16.39 -19.77 11.95
C SER A 8 -17.63 -19.91 12.84
N VAL A 9 -18.50 -20.88 12.56
CA VAL A 9 -19.77 -21.07 13.27
C VAL A 9 -19.69 -22.27 14.23
N SER A 10 -19.98 -22.02 15.51
CA SER A 10 -20.01 -23.05 16.54
C SER A 10 -21.07 -24.12 16.24
N GLY A 11 -20.73 -25.39 16.43
CA GLY A 11 -21.63 -26.52 16.15
C GLY A 11 -21.76 -26.87 14.67
N PHE A 12 -21.05 -26.19 13.78
CA PHE A 12 -20.97 -26.51 12.35
C PHE A 12 -19.60 -27.06 11.98
N THR A 13 -19.58 -27.92 10.98
CA THR A 13 -18.39 -28.44 10.32
C THR A 13 -18.46 -28.11 8.84
N ALA A 14 -17.33 -27.73 8.27
CA ALA A 14 -17.18 -27.47 6.86
C ALA A 14 -16.36 -28.57 6.20
N ASN A 15 -16.80 -29.03 5.04
CA ASN A 15 -16.03 -29.90 4.16
C ASN A 15 -15.92 -29.22 2.80
N ALA A 16 -14.77 -29.40 2.16
CA ALA A 16 -14.56 -28.93 0.80
C ALA A 16 -13.94 -30.05 -0.03
N ASN A 17 -14.36 -30.16 -1.28
CA ASN A 17 -13.74 -31.04 -2.26
C ASN A 17 -13.63 -30.30 -3.59
N THR A 18 -12.45 -30.33 -4.20
CA THR A 18 -12.19 -29.64 -5.47
C THR A 18 -12.06 -30.67 -6.59
N VAL A 19 -12.85 -30.48 -7.65
CA VAL A 19 -12.80 -31.29 -8.87
C VAL A 19 -12.70 -30.34 -10.07
N GLY A 20 -11.57 -30.37 -10.77
CA GLY A 20 -11.26 -29.37 -11.78
C GLY A 20 -11.28 -27.96 -11.18
N ASP A 21 -12.01 -27.06 -11.83
CA ASP A 21 -12.12 -25.65 -11.40
C ASP A 21 -13.27 -25.39 -10.42
N THR A 22 -13.96 -26.45 -9.98
CA THR A 22 -15.10 -26.35 -9.06
C THR A 22 -14.73 -26.86 -7.67
N THR A 23 -14.89 -26.00 -6.67
CA THR A 23 -14.82 -26.40 -5.26
C THR A 23 -16.23 -26.57 -4.71
N PHE A 24 -16.58 -27.80 -4.38
CA PHE A 24 -17.81 -28.14 -3.69
C PHE A 24 -17.61 -27.86 -2.20
N VAL A 25 -18.50 -27.08 -1.61
CA VAL A 25 -18.44 -26.68 -0.22
C VAL A 25 -19.71 -27.14 0.50
N LEU A 26 -19.52 -27.84 1.62
CA LEU A 26 -20.61 -28.28 2.49
C LEU A 26 -20.39 -27.76 3.91
N PHE A 27 -21.28 -26.87 4.34
CA PHE A 27 -21.45 -26.52 5.75
C PHE A 27 -22.60 -27.32 6.33
N HIS A 28 -22.36 -28.06 7.41
CA HIS A 28 -23.40 -28.87 8.05
C HIS A 28 -23.18 -28.94 9.56
N SER A 29 -24.24 -29.21 10.33
CA SER A 29 -24.13 -29.46 11.77
C SER A 29 -24.25 -30.95 12.08
N PRO A 30 -23.21 -31.60 12.64
CA PRO A 30 -23.30 -32.99 13.10
C PRO A 30 -24.27 -33.18 14.28
N THR A 31 -24.57 -32.12 15.02
CA THR A 31 -25.40 -32.15 16.23
C THR A 31 -26.80 -31.56 16.03
N GLY A 32 -27.14 -31.12 14.81
CA GLY A 32 -28.40 -30.44 14.53
C GLY A 32 -28.48 -28.99 15.04
N ALA A 33 -27.34 -28.34 15.23
CA ALA A 33 -27.29 -26.91 15.53
C ALA A 33 -27.87 -26.08 14.37
N THR A 34 -28.44 -24.93 14.71
CA THR A 34 -29.03 -23.99 13.75
C THR A 34 -28.30 -22.65 13.80
N ILE A 35 -28.40 -21.90 12.69
CA ILE A 35 -27.91 -20.53 12.59
C ILE A 35 -29.09 -19.60 12.85
N ALA A 36 -28.92 -18.67 13.78
CA ALA A 36 -29.95 -17.68 14.08
C ALA A 36 -30.12 -16.68 12.91
N PRO A 37 -31.32 -16.09 12.73
CA PRO A 37 -31.52 -15.04 11.73
C PRO A 37 -30.54 -13.87 11.89
N GLY A 38 -29.98 -13.40 10.77
CA GLY A 38 -29.03 -12.28 10.73
C GLY A 38 -27.86 -12.54 9.78
N THR A 39 -26.92 -11.60 9.72
CA THR A 39 -25.69 -11.76 8.94
C THR A 39 -24.64 -12.50 9.78
N VAL A 40 -24.14 -13.61 9.26
CA VAL A 40 -23.08 -14.39 9.89
C VAL A 40 -22.03 -14.79 8.85
N THR A 41 -20.76 -14.73 9.22
CA THR A 41 -19.69 -15.34 8.44
C THR A 41 -19.71 -16.85 8.69
N LEU A 42 -20.00 -17.63 7.65
CA LEU A 42 -20.04 -19.10 7.73
C LEU A 42 -18.64 -19.72 7.82
N GLY A 43 -17.71 -19.15 7.04
CA GLY A 43 -16.33 -19.58 7.02
C GLY A 43 -15.48 -18.74 6.09
N THR A 44 -14.22 -19.14 5.96
CA THR A 44 -13.23 -18.48 5.10
C THR A 44 -12.66 -19.47 4.10
N LEU A 45 -12.79 -19.14 2.82
CA LEU A 45 -12.15 -19.87 1.72
C LEU A 45 -10.69 -19.45 1.61
N ARG A 46 -9.78 -20.42 1.52
CA ARG A 46 -8.35 -20.19 1.36
C ARG A 46 -7.92 -20.56 -0.05
N TYR A 47 -7.43 -19.57 -0.79
CA TYR A 47 -6.94 -19.74 -2.16
C TYR A 47 -5.43 -19.57 -2.20
N LYS A 48 -4.80 -20.28 -3.14
CA LYS A 48 -3.44 -19.99 -3.60
C LYS A 48 -3.54 -19.37 -4.98
N ILE A 49 -3.09 -18.13 -5.12
CA ILE A 49 -3.01 -17.47 -6.41
C ILE A 49 -1.81 -18.04 -7.17
N ALA A 50 -2.01 -18.41 -8.44
CA ALA A 50 -0.94 -18.91 -9.29
C ALA A 50 0.11 -17.82 -9.56
N GLU A 51 1.37 -18.20 -9.71
CA GLU A 51 2.46 -17.23 -9.92
C GLU A 51 2.27 -16.45 -11.22
N ASP A 52 1.67 -17.04 -12.24
CA ASP A 52 1.37 -16.44 -13.54
C ASP A 52 -0.01 -15.78 -13.63
N ALA A 53 -0.78 -15.73 -12.52
CA ALA A 53 -2.07 -15.06 -12.50
C ALA A 53 -1.94 -13.59 -12.95
N PRO A 54 -2.87 -13.06 -13.76
CA PRO A 54 -2.85 -11.66 -14.18
C PRO A 54 -2.86 -10.72 -12.97
N LEU A 55 -1.96 -9.74 -12.95
CA LEU A 55 -1.93 -8.70 -11.91
C LEU A 55 -3.00 -7.64 -12.20
N CYS A 56 -3.55 -7.07 -11.13
CA CYS A 56 -4.60 -6.05 -11.13
C CYS A 56 -5.83 -6.35 -12.01
N THR A 57 -6.05 -7.61 -12.35
CA THR A 57 -7.25 -8.06 -13.05
C THR A 57 -8.12 -8.84 -12.07
N PRO A 58 -9.43 -8.54 -11.97
CA PRO A 58 -10.33 -9.32 -11.14
C PRO A 58 -10.37 -10.80 -11.56
N LEU A 59 -10.16 -11.68 -10.59
CA LEU A 59 -10.35 -13.12 -10.71
C LEU A 59 -11.74 -13.44 -10.15
N ALA A 60 -12.72 -13.65 -11.04
CA ALA A 60 -14.10 -13.89 -10.65
C ALA A 60 -14.26 -15.19 -9.85
N LEU A 61 -15.06 -15.14 -8.79
CA LEU A 61 -15.52 -16.26 -7.99
C LEU A 61 -17.03 -16.40 -8.16
N THR A 62 -17.47 -17.39 -8.93
CA THR A 62 -18.90 -17.60 -9.20
C THR A 62 -19.51 -18.59 -8.22
N LEU A 63 -20.63 -18.24 -7.59
CA LEU A 63 -21.40 -19.15 -6.74
C LEU A 63 -22.46 -19.86 -7.58
N ASN A 64 -22.36 -21.18 -7.66
CA ASN A 64 -23.29 -22.02 -8.41
C ASN A 64 -23.96 -23.05 -7.49
N ALA A 65 -25.21 -23.42 -7.81
CA ALA A 65 -25.97 -24.45 -7.12
C ALA A 65 -26.05 -24.26 -5.58
N VAL A 66 -26.36 -23.03 -5.14
CA VAL A 66 -26.54 -22.73 -3.72
C VAL A 66 -27.86 -23.32 -3.23
N GLU A 67 -27.77 -24.29 -2.32
CA GLU A 67 -28.91 -24.91 -1.64
C GLU A 67 -28.78 -24.68 -0.13
N ILE A 68 -29.84 -24.19 0.49
CA ILE A 68 -29.92 -23.95 1.94
C ILE A 68 -31.16 -24.68 2.45
N GLY A 69 -31.02 -25.46 3.51
CA GLY A 69 -32.13 -26.16 4.17
C GLY A 69 -32.40 -25.61 5.56
N ASP A 70 -33.66 -25.62 5.99
CA ASP A 70 -34.03 -25.40 7.39
C ASP A 70 -33.83 -26.66 8.24
N SER A 71 -34.16 -26.58 9.53
CA SER A 71 -34.02 -27.71 10.47
C SER A 71 -34.95 -28.89 10.19
N LEU A 72 -35.92 -28.75 9.29
CA LEU A 72 -36.84 -29.80 8.86
C LEU A 72 -36.46 -30.39 7.49
N GLY A 73 -35.36 -29.91 6.89
CA GLY A 73 -34.92 -30.33 5.56
C GLY A 73 -35.73 -29.71 4.43
N VAL A 74 -36.47 -28.62 4.69
CA VAL A 74 -37.17 -27.86 3.67
C VAL A 74 -36.20 -26.83 3.08
N ALA A 75 -36.12 -26.78 1.75
CA ALA A 75 -35.27 -25.83 1.05
C ALA A 75 -35.73 -24.38 1.29
N LEU A 76 -34.79 -23.52 1.66
CA LEU A 76 -34.94 -22.08 1.73
C LEU A 76 -34.53 -21.46 0.39
N PRO A 77 -35.37 -20.62 -0.23
CA PRO A 77 -34.98 -19.88 -1.43
C PRO A 77 -33.75 -19.00 -1.15
N ALA A 78 -32.70 -19.17 -1.96
CA ALA A 78 -31.45 -18.43 -1.83
C ALA A 78 -31.16 -17.64 -3.11
N SER A 79 -30.53 -16.48 -2.95
CA SER A 79 -29.88 -15.74 -4.03
C SER A 79 -28.40 -15.64 -3.71
N ALA A 80 -27.56 -15.84 -4.72
CA ALA A 80 -26.12 -15.77 -4.59
C ALA A 80 -25.60 -14.49 -5.28
N ILE A 81 -24.56 -13.90 -4.70
CA ILE A 81 -23.81 -12.80 -5.28
C ILE A 81 -22.39 -13.29 -5.45
N ASP A 82 -21.88 -13.22 -6.68
CA ASP A 82 -20.52 -13.61 -7.01
C ASP A 82 -19.50 -12.69 -6.33
N GLY A 83 -18.29 -13.19 -6.15
CA GLY A 83 -17.16 -12.45 -5.60
C GLY A 83 -16.03 -12.28 -6.61
N GLU A 84 -14.97 -11.61 -6.19
CA GLU A 84 -13.73 -11.50 -6.96
C GLU A 84 -12.51 -11.46 -6.04
N ILE A 85 -11.37 -11.89 -6.57
CA ILE A 85 -10.05 -11.75 -5.96
C ILE A 85 -9.20 -10.88 -6.89
N GLN A 86 -8.51 -9.88 -6.36
CA GLN A 86 -7.53 -9.13 -7.14
C GLN A 86 -6.12 -9.42 -6.62
N ALA A 87 -5.21 -9.74 -7.53
CA ALA A 87 -3.82 -10.04 -7.22
C ALA A 87 -2.90 -8.86 -7.57
N GLY A 88 -1.96 -8.54 -6.69
CA GLY A 88 -0.94 -7.52 -6.88
C GLY A 88 0.33 -7.89 -6.13
N ILE A 89 1.47 -7.34 -6.57
CA ILE A 89 2.75 -7.43 -5.85
C ILE A 89 3.03 -6.04 -5.27
N PRO A 90 3.04 -5.87 -3.94
CA PRO A 90 3.37 -4.58 -3.33
C PRO A 90 4.72 -4.07 -3.83
N GLY A 91 4.75 -2.84 -4.34
CA GLY A 91 5.93 -2.19 -4.92
C GLY A 91 6.24 -2.52 -6.39
N ASP A 92 5.41 -3.29 -7.10
CA ASP A 92 5.53 -3.56 -8.55
C ASP A 92 4.62 -2.62 -9.35
N LEU A 93 4.95 -1.32 -9.36
CA LEU A 93 4.09 -0.28 -9.93
C LEU A 93 4.03 -0.35 -11.46
N ASN A 94 5.00 -0.99 -12.12
CA ASN A 94 5.01 -1.16 -13.57
C ASN A 94 4.43 -2.51 -14.04
N LEU A 95 4.03 -3.39 -13.10
CA LEU A 95 3.44 -4.71 -13.33
C LEU A 95 4.35 -5.68 -14.10
N ASP A 96 5.67 -5.55 -13.94
CA ASP A 96 6.66 -6.43 -14.57
C ASP A 96 7.07 -7.64 -13.71
N ARG A 97 6.40 -7.80 -12.55
CA ARG A 97 6.60 -8.86 -11.55
C ARG A 97 7.89 -8.72 -10.76
N ARG A 98 8.53 -7.55 -10.78
CA ARG A 98 9.77 -7.27 -10.02
C ARG A 98 9.63 -5.94 -9.31
N VAL A 99 9.97 -5.94 -8.02
CA VAL A 99 10.14 -4.70 -7.26
C VAL A 99 11.55 -4.18 -7.52
N SER A 100 11.66 -3.04 -8.19
CA SER A 100 12.92 -2.48 -8.68
C SER A 100 12.98 -0.96 -8.55
N ILE A 101 14.12 -0.38 -8.96
CA ILE A 101 14.28 1.08 -8.97
C ILE A 101 13.32 1.77 -9.95
N LEU A 102 12.81 1.06 -10.97
CA LEU A 102 11.84 1.63 -11.92
C LEU A 102 10.50 1.91 -11.22
N ASP A 103 10.11 1.07 -10.26
CA ASP A 103 8.89 1.22 -9.47
C ASP A 103 9.01 2.39 -8.49
N VAL A 104 10.17 2.51 -7.84
CA VAL A 104 10.51 3.65 -6.98
C VAL A 104 10.43 4.97 -7.76
N ILE A 105 10.99 5.01 -8.98
CA ILE A 105 10.90 6.20 -9.85
C ILE A 105 9.44 6.54 -10.16
N LYS A 106 8.60 5.54 -10.43
CA LYS A 106 7.17 5.75 -10.71
C LYS A 106 6.43 6.27 -9.48
N LEU A 107 6.68 5.71 -8.30
CA LEU A 107 6.10 6.20 -7.05
C LEU A 107 6.51 7.66 -6.76
N VAL A 108 7.80 8.00 -6.88
CA VAL A 108 8.29 9.38 -6.72
C VAL A 108 7.58 10.35 -7.67
N ARG A 109 7.30 9.93 -8.92
CA ARG A 109 6.57 10.77 -9.88
C ARG A 109 5.11 11.00 -9.46
N ILE A 110 4.46 10.02 -8.85
CA ILE A 110 3.13 10.17 -8.24
C ILE A 110 3.18 11.18 -7.09
N LEU A 111 4.11 11.03 -6.14
CA LEU A 111 4.25 11.93 -4.98
C LEU A 111 4.54 13.39 -5.38
N LEU A 112 5.27 13.58 -6.47
CA LEU A 112 5.57 14.88 -7.06
C LEU A 112 4.48 15.43 -7.98
N ALA A 113 3.32 14.75 -8.07
CA ALA A 113 2.21 15.07 -8.97
C ALA A 113 2.61 15.18 -10.45
N LYS A 114 3.69 14.49 -10.85
CA LYS A 114 4.11 14.33 -12.26
C LYS A 114 3.30 13.22 -12.95
N GLU A 115 2.69 12.35 -12.15
CA GLU A 115 1.71 11.34 -12.56
C GLU A 115 0.50 11.42 -11.62
N SER A 116 -0.67 10.99 -12.11
CA SER A 116 -1.89 10.94 -11.31
C SER A 116 -1.77 9.86 -10.24
N GLU A 117 -2.19 10.20 -9.03
CA GLU A 117 -2.36 9.25 -7.94
C GLU A 117 -3.46 8.24 -8.30
N PRO A 118 -3.24 6.93 -8.10
CA PRO A 118 -4.28 5.93 -8.28
C PRO A 118 -5.41 6.13 -7.27
N ASP A 119 -6.64 5.78 -7.66
CA ASP A 119 -7.78 5.81 -6.75
C ASP A 119 -7.60 4.79 -5.62
N SER A 120 -7.92 5.18 -4.38
CA SER A 120 -7.66 4.40 -3.17
C SER A 120 -8.38 3.06 -3.10
N THR A 121 -9.34 2.81 -3.98
CA THR A 121 -10.05 1.52 -4.08
C THR A 121 -9.46 0.58 -5.13
N THR A 122 -8.38 0.97 -5.80
CA THR A 122 -7.82 0.22 -6.94
C THR A 122 -6.58 -0.59 -6.58
N CYS A 123 -6.34 -1.70 -7.28
CA CYS A 123 -5.09 -2.46 -7.16
C CYS A 123 -3.83 -1.62 -7.40
N ALA A 124 -3.88 -0.61 -8.27
CA ALA A 124 -2.75 0.28 -8.47
C ALA A 124 -2.38 1.05 -7.20
N PHE A 125 -3.37 1.44 -6.40
CA PHE A 125 -3.16 2.06 -5.09
C PHE A 125 -2.58 1.06 -4.09
N PHE A 126 -3.18 -0.11 -3.94
CA PHE A 126 -2.66 -1.14 -3.01
C PHE A 126 -1.27 -1.67 -3.36
N ILE A 127 -0.85 -1.57 -4.63
CA ILE A 127 0.53 -1.85 -5.04
C ILE A 127 1.47 -0.71 -4.66
N ALA A 128 1.01 0.54 -4.76
CA ALA A 128 1.80 1.72 -4.47
C ALA A 128 1.97 1.97 -2.96
N ASP A 129 0.94 1.68 -2.17
CA ASP A 129 0.93 1.68 -0.69
C ASP A 129 1.70 0.45 -0.21
N PHE A 130 3.01 0.64 -0.07
CA PHE A 130 3.95 -0.43 0.19
C PHE A 130 3.98 -0.82 1.66
N ASP A 131 3.76 0.13 2.56
CA ASP A 131 3.74 -0.13 4.00
C ASP A 131 2.34 -0.50 4.55
N GLY A 132 1.30 -0.33 3.72
CA GLY A 132 -0.07 -0.79 3.95
C GLY A 132 -0.84 0.08 4.92
N ASN A 133 -0.57 1.39 4.93
CA ASN A 133 -1.13 2.33 5.89
C ASN A 133 -2.27 3.21 5.31
N ASP A 134 -2.70 2.95 4.07
CA ASP A 134 -3.71 3.69 3.31
C ASP A 134 -3.31 5.13 2.91
N ASP A 135 -2.03 5.50 3.02
CA ASP A 135 -1.48 6.78 2.55
C ASP A 135 -0.33 6.55 1.56
N LEU A 136 -0.31 7.28 0.44
CA LEU A 136 0.84 7.28 -0.49
C LEU A 136 1.83 8.39 -0.14
N ASP A 137 2.97 8.02 0.43
CA ASP A 137 3.97 8.99 0.87
C ASP A 137 5.43 8.51 0.77
N ILE A 138 6.32 9.24 1.43
CA ILE A 138 7.76 8.94 1.41
C ILE A 138 8.12 7.64 2.14
N LEU A 139 7.27 7.17 3.06
CA LEU A 139 7.47 5.93 3.79
C LEU A 139 7.35 4.72 2.86
N ASP A 140 6.48 4.78 1.85
CA ASP A 140 6.39 3.77 0.79
C ASP A 140 7.67 3.69 -0.04
N VAL A 141 8.19 4.85 -0.44
CA VAL A 141 9.45 4.95 -1.20
C VAL A 141 10.61 4.35 -0.40
N VAL A 142 10.74 4.74 0.87
CA VAL A 142 11.79 4.22 1.77
C VAL A 142 11.60 2.71 1.99
N GLY A 143 10.36 2.25 2.15
CA GLY A 143 10.01 0.83 2.27
C GLY A 143 10.46 0.02 1.05
N GLN A 144 10.14 0.49 -0.16
CA GLN A 144 10.54 -0.17 -1.40
C GLN A 144 12.06 -0.20 -1.59
N ILE A 145 12.76 0.92 -1.32
CA ILE A 145 14.23 0.96 -1.37
C ILE A 145 14.83 -0.05 -0.40
N ASN A 146 14.34 -0.10 0.83
CA ASN A 146 14.80 -1.07 1.82
C ASN A 146 14.57 -2.52 1.35
N ARG A 147 13.42 -2.77 0.72
CA ARG A 147 13.10 -4.08 0.14
C ARG A 147 14.03 -4.49 -1.00
N ILE A 148 14.41 -3.54 -1.87
CA ILE A 148 15.34 -3.74 -2.99
C ILE A 148 16.76 -4.01 -2.47
N LEU A 149 17.17 -3.27 -1.42
CA LEU A 149 18.50 -3.38 -0.81
C LEU A 149 18.61 -4.50 0.23
N HIS A 150 17.56 -5.28 0.46
CA HIS A 150 17.49 -6.32 1.48
C HIS A 150 17.81 -5.81 2.90
N ILE A 151 17.43 -4.57 3.20
CA ILE A 151 17.56 -3.96 4.52
C ILE A 151 16.39 -4.45 5.37
N ALA A 152 16.67 -5.12 6.47
CA ALA A 152 15.65 -5.51 7.43
C ALA A 152 15.03 -4.26 8.08
N LYS A 153 13.70 -4.19 8.15
CA LYS A 153 13.00 -3.16 8.93
C LYS A 153 13.49 -3.26 10.38
N PRO A 154 14.13 -2.23 10.95
CA PRO A 154 14.57 -2.26 12.33
C PRO A 154 13.36 -2.52 13.24
N ILE A 155 13.56 -3.29 14.31
CA ILE A 155 12.56 -3.38 15.37
C ILE A 155 12.33 -1.94 15.88
N PRO A 156 11.08 -1.45 15.92
CA PRO A 156 10.80 -0.09 16.36
C PRO A 156 11.48 0.18 17.70
N SER A 157 12.32 1.22 17.75
CA SER A 157 12.89 1.66 19.02
C SER A 157 11.75 2.05 19.97
N ALA A 158 11.80 1.61 21.22
CA ALA A 158 10.80 1.96 22.22
C ALA A 158 10.78 3.45 22.57
N THR A 159 11.83 4.19 22.17
CA THR A 159 11.89 5.64 22.31
C THR A 159 11.38 6.28 21.02
N PRO A 160 10.27 7.03 21.05
CA PRO A 160 9.83 7.79 19.90
C PRO A 160 10.89 8.84 19.56
N THR A 161 11.46 8.74 18.36
CA THR A 161 12.32 9.78 17.79
C THR A 161 11.46 10.89 17.23
N THR A 162 11.78 12.14 17.52
CA THR A 162 11.08 13.28 16.93
C THR A 162 11.91 13.97 15.86
N ALA A 163 11.24 14.69 14.96
CA ALA A 163 11.87 15.54 13.98
C ALA A 163 11.10 16.86 13.89
N LEU A 164 11.83 17.97 13.87
CA LEU A 164 11.34 19.31 13.61
C LEU A 164 11.86 19.74 12.24
N ILE A 165 10.94 20.17 11.37
CA ILE A 165 11.28 20.84 10.11
C ILE A 165 10.80 22.29 10.15
N GLN A 166 11.65 23.22 9.73
CA GLN A 166 11.32 24.64 9.71
C GLN A 166 11.97 25.36 8.53
N LEU A 167 11.44 26.53 8.19
CA LEU A 167 12.09 27.48 7.29
C LEU A 167 12.92 28.44 8.13
N GLY A 168 14.22 28.55 7.85
CA GLY A 168 15.09 29.51 8.51
C GLY A 168 14.98 30.92 7.90
N ALA A 169 15.79 31.84 8.40
CA ALA A 169 15.78 33.22 7.92
C ALA A 169 16.27 33.31 6.47
N ALA A 170 15.63 34.17 5.67
CA ALA A 170 16.01 34.40 4.29
C ALA A 170 17.40 35.08 4.20
N GLN A 171 18.22 34.63 3.25
CA GLN A 171 19.62 35.00 3.09
C GLN A 171 19.91 35.36 1.63
N ILE A 172 20.97 36.15 1.39
CA ILE A 172 21.49 36.34 0.04
C ILE A 172 22.48 35.21 -0.25
N GLY A 173 22.14 34.36 -1.22
CA GLY A 173 22.99 33.27 -1.68
C GLY A 173 24.21 33.75 -2.47
N VAL A 174 25.13 32.83 -2.74
CA VAL A 174 26.40 33.11 -3.43
C VAL A 174 26.25 33.68 -4.84
N SER A 175 25.10 33.45 -5.48
CA SER A 175 24.73 33.98 -6.79
C SER A 175 23.91 35.29 -6.73
N GLY A 176 23.71 35.85 -5.54
CA GLY A 176 22.91 37.07 -5.31
C GLY A 176 21.40 36.85 -5.21
N GLY A 177 20.91 35.62 -5.40
CA GLY A 177 19.50 35.26 -5.20
C GLY A 177 19.12 35.11 -3.73
N LEU A 178 17.84 35.28 -3.40
CA LEU A 178 17.32 34.99 -2.06
C LEU A 178 17.27 33.47 -1.84
N VAL A 179 17.80 32.99 -0.72
CA VAL A 179 17.78 31.59 -0.31
C VAL A 179 17.13 31.48 1.06
N VAL A 180 16.18 30.57 1.20
CA VAL A 180 15.55 30.24 2.49
C VAL A 180 15.97 28.82 2.85
N PRO A 181 16.74 28.61 3.92
CA PRO A 181 17.14 27.27 4.31
C PRO A 181 15.93 26.50 4.84
N VAL A 182 15.83 25.23 4.46
CA VAL A 182 14.93 24.26 5.08
C VAL A 182 15.77 23.50 6.10
N GLU A 183 15.44 23.65 7.38
CA GLU A 183 16.22 23.12 8.49
C GLU A 183 15.49 21.93 9.10
N LEU A 184 16.23 20.83 9.31
CA LEU A 184 15.76 19.61 9.95
C LEU A 184 16.57 19.37 11.22
N GLN A 185 15.88 19.25 12.35
CA GLN A 185 16.43 18.76 13.60
C GLN A 185 15.76 17.43 13.94
N SER A 186 16.52 16.37 14.17
CA SER A 186 15.96 15.07 14.55
C SER A 186 16.82 14.37 15.59
N ASP A 187 16.16 13.60 16.46
CA ASP A 187 16.81 12.73 17.44
C ASP A 187 17.21 11.38 16.84
N GLY A 188 16.88 11.13 15.57
CA GLY A 188 17.15 9.88 14.84
C GLY A 188 17.65 10.10 13.42
N LEU A 189 17.99 9.00 12.75
CA LEU A 189 18.36 9.01 11.34
C LEU A 189 17.10 9.19 10.48
N VAL A 190 17.15 10.13 9.53
CA VAL A 190 16.05 10.42 8.61
C VAL A 190 16.36 9.82 7.25
N ALA A 191 15.58 8.81 6.85
CA ALA A 191 15.77 8.10 5.58
C ALA A 191 15.07 8.79 4.39
N GLY A 192 14.10 9.66 4.67
CA GLY A 192 13.41 10.43 3.65
C GLY A 192 12.59 11.57 4.23
N LEU A 193 12.22 12.52 3.37
CA LEU A 193 11.38 13.67 3.64
C LEU A 193 10.49 13.93 2.42
N GLN A 194 9.20 14.16 2.66
CA GLN A 194 8.28 14.73 1.69
C GLN A 194 7.74 16.05 2.25
N ALA A 195 7.70 17.09 1.42
CA ALA A 195 7.16 18.38 1.81
C ALA A 195 6.46 19.09 0.64
N THR A 196 5.45 19.89 1.00
CA THR A 196 4.78 20.82 0.10
C THR A 196 4.94 22.24 0.64
N VAL A 197 5.50 23.13 -0.18
CA VAL A 197 5.65 24.56 0.14
C VAL A 197 4.73 25.35 -0.77
N ARG A 198 3.88 26.19 -0.18
CA ARG A 198 3.01 27.12 -0.91
C ARG A 198 3.61 28.51 -0.92
N PHE A 199 3.50 29.20 -2.04
CA PHE A 199 3.98 30.57 -2.23
C PHE A 199 3.05 31.33 -3.18
N ASP A 200 3.13 32.65 -3.15
CA ASP A 200 2.43 33.51 -4.12
C ASP A 200 3.27 33.61 -5.40
N PRO A 201 2.82 33.00 -6.52
CA PRO A 201 3.58 32.99 -7.77
C PRO A 201 3.63 34.37 -8.45
N SER A 202 2.79 35.32 -8.04
CA SER A 202 2.86 36.72 -8.52
C SER A 202 3.96 37.53 -7.84
N ALA A 203 4.39 37.09 -6.64
CA ALA A 203 5.38 37.78 -5.83
C ALA A 203 6.75 37.09 -5.85
N VAL A 204 6.79 35.76 -5.93
CA VAL A 204 8.02 34.96 -5.81
C VAL A 204 8.09 33.90 -6.90
N SER A 205 9.27 33.76 -7.51
CA SER A 205 9.61 32.58 -8.31
C SER A 205 10.55 31.68 -7.51
N VAL A 206 10.28 30.38 -7.53
CA VAL A 206 11.05 29.37 -6.79
C VAL A 206 11.90 28.59 -7.77
N GLY A 207 13.21 28.56 -7.53
CA GLY A 207 14.15 27.75 -8.31
C GLY A 207 14.17 26.28 -7.87
N THR A 208 15.03 25.48 -8.49
CA THR A 208 15.25 24.08 -8.10
C THR A 208 15.89 24.02 -6.71
N PRO A 209 15.26 23.37 -5.71
CA PRO A 209 15.88 23.17 -4.40
C PRO A 209 17.23 22.45 -4.53
N GLN A 210 18.14 22.71 -3.60
CA GLN A 210 19.46 22.09 -3.59
C GLN A 210 19.72 21.48 -2.22
N LEU A 211 20.22 20.24 -2.21
CA LEU A 211 20.72 19.62 -0.99
C LEU A 211 22.10 20.21 -0.66
N THR A 212 22.34 20.48 0.62
CA THR A 212 23.61 21.02 1.12
C THR A 212 24.02 20.29 2.40
N GLY A 213 25.28 20.44 2.81
CA GLY A 213 25.78 19.86 4.06
C GLY A 213 25.65 18.34 4.12
N SER A 214 25.18 17.82 5.26
CA SER A 214 24.99 16.38 5.49
C SER A 214 23.95 15.74 4.57
N ALA A 215 23.03 16.53 4.01
CA ALA A 215 22.02 16.02 3.08
C ALA A 215 22.55 15.85 1.64
N ALA A 216 23.76 16.31 1.32
CA ALA A 216 24.28 16.30 -0.05
C ALA A 216 24.45 14.89 -0.67
N GLY A 217 24.44 13.83 0.14
CA GLY A 217 24.48 12.43 -0.31
C GLY A 217 23.09 11.83 -0.61
N LEU A 218 22.00 12.55 -0.33
CA LEU A 218 20.64 12.08 -0.58
C LEU A 218 20.19 12.38 -2.02
N SER A 219 19.18 11.66 -2.47
CA SER A 219 18.47 11.99 -3.70
C SER A 219 17.41 13.06 -3.42
N LEU A 220 17.27 14.03 -4.31
CA LEU A 220 16.23 15.06 -4.28
C LEU A 220 15.58 15.12 -5.66
N ASP A 221 14.26 15.12 -5.67
CA ASP A 221 13.48 15.56 -6.83
C ASP A 221 12.36 16.49 -6.37
N ALA A 222 11.95 17.39 -7.24
CA ALA A 222 10.99 18.43 -6.95
C ALA A 222 10.19 18.83 -8.20
N THR A 223 8.97 19.32 -7.97
CA THR A 223 8.12 19.94 -8.99
C THR A 223 7.61 21.27 -8.47
N VAL A 224 7.63 22.29 -9.32
CA VAL A 224 6.99 23.59 -9.06
C VAL A 224 5.85 23.77 -10.05
N HIS A 225 4.64 24.00 -9.56
CA HIS A 225 3.46 24.27 -10.35
C HIS A 225 2.49 25.17 -9.56
N ASP A 226 2.01 26.26 -10.18
CA ASP A 226 0.98 27.16 -9.64
C ASP A 226 1.13 27.51 -8.15
N GLY A 227 2.25 28.15 -7.78
CA GLY A 227 2.48 28.57 -6.39
C GLY A 227 2.70 27.41 -5.41
N THR A 228 2.95 26.21 -5.91
CA THR A 228 3.20 25.01 -5.09
C THR A 228 4.51 24.36 -5.51
N LEU A 229 5.43 24.23 -4.56
CA LEU A 229 6.62 23.40 -4.66
C LEU A 229 6.35 22.09 -3.91
N ARG A 230 6.42 20.96 -4.61
CA ARG A 230 6.47 19.62 -4.01
C ARG A 230 7.89 19.12 -4.10
N LEU A 231 8.40 18.51 -3.03
CA LEU A 231 9.73 17.92 -3.00
C LEU A 231 9.71 16.61 -2.25
N VAL A 232 10.55 15.69 -2.73
CA VAL A 232 10.89 14.46 -2.03
C VAL A 232 12.40 14.36 -1.92
N VAL A 233 12.86 13.96 -0.74
CA VAL A 233 14.26 13.67 -0.45
C VAL A 233 14.31 12.25 0.11
N PHE A 234 15.23 11.41 -0.36
CA PHE A 234 15.38 10.06 0.16
C PHE A 234 16.79 9.53 -0.02
N GLY A 235 17.19 8.64 0.89
CA GLY A 235 18.44 7.90 0.79
C GLY A 235 18.33 6.71 -0.16
N THR A 236 19.36 6.50 -0.97
CA THR A 236 19.54 5.28 -1.78
C THR A 236 20.64 4.37 -1.23
N GLN A 237 21.18 4.72 -0.05
CA GLN A 237 22.19 3.97 0.67
C GLN A 237 21.65 3.51 2.04
N PRO A 238 21.98 2.29 2.51
CA PRO A 238 21.54 1.80 3.80
C PRO A 238 22.12 2.61 4.97
N GLY A 239 21.28 3.24 5.78
CA GLY A 239 21.62 3.65 7.15
C GLY A 239 22.85 4.55 7.34
N GLN A 240 23.31 5.26 6.31
CA GLN A 240 24.40 6.23 6.39
C GLN A 240 23.77 7.63 6.30
N GLY A 241 23.31 8.12 7.45
CA GLY A 241 23.16 9.55 7.72
C GLY A 241 24.28 10.00 8.64
#